data_AF-A0A6P5TV15-F1
#
_entry.id   AF-A0A6P5TV15-F1
#
_cell.length_a   1.000
_cell.length_b   1.000
_cell.length_c   1.000
_cell.angle_alpha   90.00
_cell.angle_beta   90.00
_cell.angle_gamma   90.00
#
_symmetry.space_group_name_H-M   'P 1'
#
loop_
_entity.id
_entity.type
_entity.pdbx_description
1 polymer ?
#
loop_
_entity_poly.entity_id
_entity_poly.type
_entity_poly.pdbx_seq_one_letter_code
_entity_poly.pdbx_strand_id
1 'polypeptide(L)'
;MPGPDFPTGGLIMGNLGILEAYRTGKGRIVVRGKTDIELLDSRTKRSAIIIKEIPHQTNKSALVEKIAKLVENKSLEGINDIRDESDRSGMRVVIEVCNLCIYL
;
A
#
# COMPACT_ATOMS: atom_id res chain seq x y z
N MET A 1 -8.55 -12.70 22.18
CA MET A 1 -7.38 -12.15 21.43
C MET A 1 -7.92 -11.42 20.20
N PRO A 2 -7.52 -10.17 19.95
CA PRO A 2 -8.07 -9.34 18.88
C PRO A 2 -7.68 -9.80 17.48
N GLY A 3 -6.48 -10.38 17.29
CA GLY A 3 -6.02 -10.89 16.00
C GLY A 3 -4.50 -11.13 15.96
N PRO A 4 -3.97 -11.54 14.80
CA PRO A 4 -2.53 -11.61 14.53
C PRO A 4 -1.84 -10.25 14.65
N ASP A 5 -0.58 -10.26 15.07
CA ASP A 5 0.30 -9.08 15.11
C ASP A 5 1.47 -9.29 14.14
N PHE A 6 1.63 -8.37 13.19
CA PHE A 6 2.62 -8.48 12.12
C PHE A 6 3.76 -7.48 12.34
N PRO A 7 5.04 -7.89 12.23
CA PRO A 7 6.19 -7.03 12.55
C PRO A 7 6.36 -5.85 11.58
N THR A 8 5.77 -5.92 10.38
CA THR A 8 5.77 -4.82 9.40
C THR A 8 4.53 -3.93 9.50
N GLY A 9 3.65 -4.19 10.48
CA GLY A 9 2.34 -3.56 10.58
C GLY A 9 1.37 -4.03 9.50
N GLY A 10 0.67 -3.07 8.90
CA GLY A 10 -0.43 -3.27 7.97
C GLY A 10 -1.79 -3.18 8.64
N LEU A 11 -2.82 -3.34 7.81
CA LEU A 11 -4.22 -3.35 8.22
C LEU A 11 -4.81 -4.72 7.92
N ILE A 12 -5.35 -5.38 8.93
CA ILE A 12 -6.15 -6.58 8.70
C ILE A 12 -7.54 -6.15 8.27
N MET A 13 -7.98 -6.64 7.13
CA MET A 13 -9.25 -6.28 6.52
C MET A 13 -10.34 -7.26 7.00
N GLY A 14 -11.13 -6.82 7.97
CA GLY A 14 -12.20 -7.59 8.58
C GLY A 14 -11.71 -8.63 9.60
N ASN A 15 -12.63 -9.22 10.35
CA ASN A 15 -12.32 -10.11 11.48
C ASN A 15 -12.85 -11.54 11.30
N LEU A 16 -13.69 -11.81 10.30
CA LEU A 16 -14.37 -13.10 10.14
C LEU A 16 -13.37 -14.26 10.01
N GLY A 17 -12.35 -14.09 9.16
CA GLY A 17 -11.32 -15.12 8.95
C GLY A 17 -10.43 -15.36 10.16
N ILE A 18 -10.24 -14.36 11.03
CA ILE A 18 -9.55 -14.53 12.31
C ILE A 18 -10.37 -15.43 13.22
N LEU A 19 -11.68 -15.14 13.34
CA LEU A 19 -12.59 -15.91 14.18
C LEU A 19 -12.71 -17.36 13.71
N GLU A 20 -12.79 -17.61 12.40
CA GLU A 20 -12.77 -18.96 11.83
C GLU A 20 -11.47 -19.69 12.11
N ALA A 21 -10.32 -19.02 11.95
CA ALA A 21 -9.02 -19.60 12.25
C ALA A 21 -8.91 -20.02 13.72
N TYR A 22 -9.38 -19.19 14.65
CA TYR A 22 -9.38 -19.53 16.07
C TYR A 22 -10.33 -20.67 16.42
N ARG A 23 -11.46 -20.82 15.72
CA ARG A 23 -12.43 -21.89 15.98
C ARG A 23 -12.04 -23.22 15.34
N THR A 24 -11.50 -23.20 14.14
CA THR A 24 -11.34 -24.40 13.30
C THR A 24 -9.87 -24.76 13.02
N GLY A 25 -8.93 -23.88 13.39
CA GLY A 25 -7.54 -23.96 12.97
C GLY A 25 -7.31 -23.56 11.51
N LYS A 26 -8.36 -23.18 10.77
CA LYS A 26 -8.29 -22.77 9.36
C LYS A 26 -9.05 -21.45 9.16
N GLY A 27 -8.44 -20.53 8.43
CA GLY A 27 -9.06 -19.26 8.08
C GLY A 27 -8.18 -18.46 7.14
N ARG A 28 -8.79 -17.54 6.40
CA ARG A 28 -8.08 -16.62 5.50
C ARG A 28 -8.25 -15.20 5.98
N ILE A 29 -7.15 -14.48 6.07
CA ILE A 29 -7.13 -13.06 6.42
C ILE A 29 -6.55 -12.27 5.26
N VAL A 30 -7.11 -11.10 5.01
CA VAL A 30 -6.58 -10.17 4.01
C VAL A 30 -5.82 -9.08 4.77
N VAL A 31 -4.58 -8.85 4.38
CA VAL A 31 -3.73 -7.79 4.96
C VAL A 31 -3.45 -6.77 3.87
N ARG A 32 -3.63 -5.49 4.19
CA ARG A 32 -3.37 -4.35 3.32
C ARG A 32 -2.22 -3.51 3.88
N GLY A 33 -1.39 -2.94 3.01
CA GLY A 33 -0.45 -1.89 3.41
C GLY A 33 -1.17 -0.64 3.90
N LYS A 34 -0.50 0.19 4.69
CA LYS A 34 -1.03 1.52 5.08
C LYS A 34 -0.62 2.55 4.06
N THR A 35 -1.58 3.35 3.65
CA THR A 35 -1.39 4.40 2.64
C THR A 35 -2.11 5.67 3.05
N ASP A 36 -1.52 6.81 2.74
CA ASP A 36 -2.15 8.12 2.85
C ASP A 36 -2.16 8.84 1.50
N ILE A 37 -3.02 9.84 1.37
CA ILE A 37 -3.02 10.74 0.21
C ILE A 37 -2.44 12.08 0.66
N GLU A 38 -1.42 12.56 -0.04
CA GLU A 38 -0.78 13.85 0.22
C GLU A 38 -0.88 14.76 -1.00
N LEU A 39 -1.10 16.06 -0.78
CA LEU A 39 -0.96 17.09 -1.81
C LEU A 39 0.51 17.48 -1.89
N LEU A 40 1.18 17.14 -3.00
CA LEU A 40 2.58 17.50 -3.23
C LEU A 40 2.76 18.99 -3.51
N ASP A 41 1.80 19.59 -4.22
CA ASP A 41 1.81 21.01 -4.53
C ASP A 41 0.37 21.55 -4.56
N SER A 42 0.09 22.49 -3.66
CA SER A 42 -1.23 23.11 -3.53
C SER A 42 -1.64 23.96 -4.73
N ARG A 43 -0.69 24.49 -5.51
CA ARG A 43 -0.97 25.33 -6.69
C ARG A 43 -1.30 24.50 -7.91
N THR A 44 -0.51 23.46 -8.17
CA THR A 44 -0.73 22.55 -9.31
C THR A 44 -1.71 21.41 -8.99
N LYS A 45 -2.17 21.32 -7.73
CA LYS A 45 -3.07 20.30 -7.19
C LYS A 45 -2.58 18.87 -7.40
N ARG A 46 -1.26 18.69 -7.54
CA ARG A 46 -0.64 17.36 -7.67
C ARG A 46 -0.80 16.63 -6.36
N SER A 47 -1.20 15.36 -6.45
CA SER A 47 -1.32 14.50 -5.29
C SER A 47 -0.49 13.25 -5.47
N ALA A 48 -0.17 12.63 -4.34
CA ALA A 48 0.50 11.35 -4.29
C ALA A 48 -0.19 10.43 -3.30
N ILE A 49 -0.13 9.14 -3.61
CA ILE A 49 -0.38 8.08 -2.65
C ILE A 49 0.96 7.74 -2.00
N ILE A 50 1.00 7.80 -0.67
CA ILE A 50 2.17 7.52 0.13
C ILE A 50 1.99 6.19 0.83
N ILE A 51 2.79 5.19 0.45
CA ILE A 51 2.81 3.89 1.15
C ILE A 51 3.75 4.01 2.35
N LYS A 52 3.18 3.81 3.54
CA LYS A 52 3.88 3.89 4.84
C LYS A 52 4.22 2.50 5.40
N GLU A 53 3.41 1.50 5.08
CA GLU A 53 3.62 0.12 5.53
C GLU A 53 3.20 -0.85 4.41
N ILE A 54 3.87 -2.00 4.34
CA ILE A 54 3.51 -3.11 3.43
C ILE A 54 3.18 -4.36 4.23
N PRO A 55 2.34 -5.27 3.70
CA PRO A 55 2.03 -6.53 4.36
C PRO A 55 3.28 -7.35 4.67
N HIS A 56 3.21 -8.15 5.74
CA HIS A 56 4.32 -9.03 6.12
C HIS A 56 4.74 -9.95 4.97
N GLN A 57 6.05 -10.23 4.88
CA GLN A 57 6.69 -10.97 3.79
C GLN A 57 6.60 -10.33 2.39
N THR A 58 6.17 -9.08 2.29
CA THR A 58 6.25 -8.33 1.03
C THR A 58 7.63 -7.71 0.87
N ASN A 59 8.25 -7.85 -0.30
CA ASN A 59 9.51 -7.16 -0.63
C ASN A 59 9.20 -5.78 -1.23
N LYS A 60 9.72 -4.70 -0.63
CA LYS A 60 9.51 -3.33 -1.08
C LYS A 60 10.01 -3.08 -2.50
N SER A 61 11.24 -3.50 -2.82
CA SER A 61 11.84 -3.28 -4.13
C SER A 61 11.05 -4.00 -5.23
N ALA A 62 10.64 -5.25 -4.97
CA ALA A 62 9.80 -6.01 -5.90
C ALA A 62 8.41 -5.38 -6.09
N LEU A 63 7.83 -4.78 -5.04
CA LEU A 63 6.58 -4.04 -5.14
C LEU A 63 6.73 -2.83 -6.08
N VAL A 64 7.75 -2.00 -5.86
CA VAL A 64 8.02 -0.81 -6.68
C VAL A 64 8.27 -1.19 -8.13
N GLU A 65 9.13 -2.19 -8.37
CA GLU A 65 9.42 -2.71 -9.72
C GLU A 65 8.16 -3.23 -10.40
N LYS A 66 7.30 -3.95 -9.67
CA LYS A 66 6.06 -4.48 -10.22
C LYS A 66 5.09 -3.37 -10.62
N ILE A 67 4.96 -2.31 -9.81
CA ILE A 67 4.12 -1.15 -10.15
C ILE A 67 4.67 -0.46 -11.39
N ALA A 68 5.97 -0.18 -11.44
CA ALA A 68 6.62 0.45 -12.60
C ALA A 68 6.37 -0.35 -13.89
N LYS A 69 6.53 -1.68 -13.83
CA LYS A 69 6.24 -2.57 -14.96
C LYS A 69 4.78 -2.56 -15.39
N LEU A 70 3.83 -2.42 -14.46
CA LEU A 70 2.40 -2.31 -14.79
C LEU A 70 2.08 -0.98 -15.47
N VAL A 71 2.74 0.10 -15.07
CA VAL A 71 2.63 1.43 -15.71
C VAL A 71 3.21 1.39 -17.12
N GLU A 72 4.41 0.84 -17.30
CA GLU A 72 5.07 0.72 -18.61
C GLU A 72 4.22 -0.10 -19.60
N ASN A 73 3.63 -1.20 -19.12
CA ASN A 73 2.74 -2.05 -19.91
C ASN A 73 1.32 -1.48 -20.08
N LYS A 74 1.06 -0.25 -19.61
CA LYS A 74 -0.27 0.40 -19.62
C LYS A 74 -1.39 -0.43 -18.98
N SER A 75 -1.03 -1.35 -18.10
CA SER A 75 -1.99 -2.12 -17.30
C SER A 75 -2.45 -1.35 -16.06
N LEU A 76 -1.68 -0.34 -15.67
CA LEU A 76 -2.00 0.59 -14.59
C LEU A 76 -1.80 2.03 -15.10
N GLU A 77 -2.89 2.77 -15.23
CA GLU A 77 -2.88 4.15 -15.73
C GLU A 77 -2.94 5.17 -14.58
N GLY A 78 -2.71 6.44 -14.91
CA GLY A 78 -2.86 7.53 -13.95
C GLY A 78 -1.70 7.72 -12.97
N ILE A 79 -0.60 7.01 -13.16
CA ILE A 79 0.65 7.20 -12.41
C ILE A 79 1.61 8.06 -13.24
N ASN A 80 2.06 9.17 -12.64
CA ASN A 80 3.02 10.09 -13.25
C ASN A 80 4.46 9.75 -12.87
N ASP A 81 4.69 9.38 -11.61
CA ASP A 81 6.03 9.08 -11.09
C ASP A 81 5.97 8.14 -9.88
N ILE A 82 7.06 7.42 -9.63
CA ILE A 82 7.23 6.49 -8.50
C ILE A 82 8.60 6.71 -7.88
N ARG A 83 8.66 7.04 -6.58
CA ARG A 83 9.91 7.31 -5.86
C ARG A 83 9.94 6.56 -4.52
N ASP A 84 11.09 5.98 -4.20
CA ASP A 84 11.35 5.41 -2.87
C ASP A 84 12.14 6.43 -2.03
N GLU A 85 11.45 7.09 -1.13
CA GLU A 85 11.98 8.09 -0.19
C GLU A 85 12.17 7.49 1.21
N SER A 86 12.21 6.15 1.33
CA SER A 86 12.37 5.48 2.62
C SER A 86 13.76 5.72 3.21
N ASP A 87 13.82 5.91 4.52
CA ASP A 87 15.05 6.09 5.27
C ASP A 87 15.07 5.25 6.56
N ARG A 88 15.95 5.58 7.52
CA ARG A 88 16.02 4.89 8.82
C ARG A 88 14.81 5.16 9.72
N SER A 89 14.07 6.24 9.48
CA SER A 89 12.91 6.63 10.27
C SER A 89 11.63 5.91 9.84
N GLY A 90 11.57 5.43 8.59
CA GLY A 90 10.46 4.62 8.13
C GLY A 90 10.39 4.42 6.61
N MET A 91 9.37 3.69 6.19
CA MET A 91 9.06 3.47 4.78
C MET A 91 8.25 4.63 4.23
N ARG A 92 8.65 5.13 3.06
CA ARG A 92 7.91 6.14 2.30
C ARG A 92 8.09 5.89 0.81
N VAL A 93 7.14 5.19 0.20
CA VAL A 93 7.07 5.07 -1.26
C VAL A 93 6.03 6.05 -1.76
N VAL A 94 6.46 6.97 -2.63
CA VAL A 94 5.64 8.04 -3.20
C VAL A 94 5.20 7.61 -4.59
N ILE A 95 3.89 7.56 -4.82
CA ILE A 95 3.30 7.33 -6.13
C ILE A 95 2.54 8.60 -6.51
N GLU A 96 3.14 9.41 -7.39
CA GLU A 96 2.50 10.61 -7.92
C GLU A 96 1.44 10.21 -8.93
N VAL A 97 0.23 10.75 -8.76
CA VAL A 97 -0.92 10.40 -9.59
C VAL A 97 -1.44 11.60 -10.36
N CYS A 98 -2.05 11.35 -11.52
CA CYS A 98 -2.76 12.37 -12.28
C CYS A 98 -3.97 12.91 -11.52
N ASN A 99 -4.22 14.22 -11.64
CA ASN A 99 -5.28 14.93 -10.90
C ASN A 99 -6.70 14.36 -11.10
N LEU A 100 -6.98 13.65 -12.20
CA LEU A 100 -8.30 13.02 -12.42
C LEU A 100 -8.48 11.67 -11.71
N CYS A 101 -7.41 11.03 -11.22
CA CYS A 101 -7.45 9.62 -10.80
C CYS A 101 -7.75 9.40 -9.30
N ILE A 102 -7.98 10.46 -8.53
CA ILE A 102 -8.09 10.39 -7.05
C ILE A 102 -9.55 10.22 -6.56
N TYR A 103 -10.53 10.32 -7.47
CA TYR A 103 -11.96 10.26 -7.15
C TYR A 103 -12.66 8.94 -7.56
N LEU A 104 -11.89 7.90 -7.87
CA LEU A 104 -12.38 6.54 -8.17
C LEU A 104 -11.95 5.58 -7.05
#